data_AF-A0A8B7E6W8-F1
#
_entry.id   AF-A0A8B7E6W8-F1
#
_cell.length_a   1.000
_cell.length_b   1.000
_cell.length_c   1.000
_cell.angle_alpha   90.00
_cell.angle_beta   90.00
_cell.angle_gamma   90.00
#
_symmetry.space_group_name_H-M   'P 1'
#
loop_
_entity.id
_entity.type
_entity.pdbx_description
1 polymer ?
#
loop_
_entity_poly.entity_id
_entity_poly.type
_entity_poly.pdbx_seq_one_letter_code
_entity_poly.pdbx_strand_id
1 'polypeptide(L)'
;MAIFKEKFYSCLSNLPSQAYTKVCGNGILESDEQCDCGTLEMCKRNGDNCCEPLNCIFKASAQCSYKYNPECCSPSCLFKSQGTLCREAYGVCDSPEYCEGDKATC
;
A
#
# COMPACT_ATOMS: atom_id res chain seq x y z
N MET A 1 5.56 15.72 -18.57
CA MET A 1 5.95 15.63 -17.13
C MET A 1 7.19 14.72 -17.03
N ALA A 2 8.39 15.29 -17.10
CA ALA A 2 9.66 14.53 -17.17
C ALA A 2 10.56 14.69 -15.92
N ILE A 3 10.15 15.49 -14.94
CA ILE A 3 10.99 15.87 -13.79
C ILE A 3 11.27 14.68 -12.84
N PHE A 4 10.33 13.72 -12.74
CA PHE A 4 10.40 12.61 -11.79
C PHE A 4 10.91 11.28 -12.37
N LYS A 5 11.17 11.20 -13.69
CA LYS A 5 11.56 9.93 -14.34
C LYS A 5 13.03 9.55 -14.14
N GLU A 6 13.89 10.51 -13.81
CA GLU A 6 15.36 10.35 -13.89
C GLU A 6 16.08 10.67 -12.56
N LYS A 7 15.35 11.18 -11.56
CA LYS A 7 15.93 11.58 -10.27
C LYS A 7 15.10 11.05 -9.11
N PHE A 8 15.76 10.28 -8.26
CA PHE A 8 15.23 9.84 -6.98
C PHE A 8 15.45 10.95 -5.95
N TYR A 9 14.37 11.53 -5.45
CA TYR A 9 14.41 12.55 -4.40
C TYR A 9 14.05 11.87 -3.08
N SER A 10 15.06 11.63 -2.24
CA SER A 10 14.89 10.91 -0.97
C SER A 10 13.86 11.56 -0.03
N CYS A 11 13.67 12.88 -0.10
CA CYS A 11 12.67 13.60 0.69
C CYS A 11 11.21 13.38 0.25
N LEU A 12 10.99 12.73 -0.90
CA LEU A 12 9.64 12.39 -1.41
C LEU A 12 9.35 10.88 -1.31
N SER A 13 10.25 10.11 -0.69
CA SER A 13 10.13 8.65 -0.63
C SER A 13 9.27 8.17 0.54
N ASN A 14 9.04 8.99 1.56
CA ASN A 14 8.15 8.67 2.65
C ASN A 14 6.71 9.07 2.32
N LEU A 15 5.79 8.11 2.40
CA LEU A 15 4.37 8.41 2.30
C LEU A 15 3.90 9.18 3.55
N PRO A 16 2.97 10.14 3.41
CA PRO A 16 2.37 10.79 4.55
C PRO A 16 1.57 9.76 5.37
N SER A 17 1.77 9.78 6.69
CA SER A 17 1.07 8.92 7.65
C SER A 17 0.01 9.67 8.46
N GLN A 18 -0.15 10.98 8.23
CA GLN A 18 -1.13 11.80 8.94
C GLN A 18 -1.54 13.00 8.08
N ALA A 19 -2.84 13.16 7.86
CA ALA A 19 -3.40 14.35 7.26
C ALA A 19 -3.73 15.39 8.35
N TYR A 20 -3.80 16.67 7.96
CA TYR A 20 -4.26 17.75 8.85
C TYR A 20 -5.74 17.58 9.23
N THR A 21 -6.54 17.00 8.33
CA THR A 21 -7.95 16.69 8.52
C THR A 21 -8.22 15.28 8.04
N LYS A 22 -9.01 14.54 8.84
CA LYS A 22 -9.43 13.18 8.54
C LYS A 22 -10.47 13.13 7.43
N VAL A 23 -10.14 12.51 6.31
CA VAL A 23 -10.98 12.50 5.10
C VAL A 23 -10.82 11.19 4.33
N CYS A 24 -11.83 10.33 4.41
CA CYS A 24 -11.89 9.15 3.56
C CYS A 24 -11.92 9.50 2.07
N GLY A 25 -11.06 8.82 1.30
CA GLY A 25 -10.92 8.96 -0.14
C GLY A 25 -9.81 9.95 -0.55
N ASN A 26 -9.01 10.43 0.39
CA ASN A 26 -7.85 11.30 0.14
C ASN A 26 -6.57 10.49 -0.18
N GLY A 27 -6.58 9.18 0.02
CA GLY A 27 -5.48 8.25 -0.24
C GLY A 27 -4.40 8.24 0.84
N ILE A 28 -4.68 8.74 2.04
CA ILE A 28 -3.80 8.71 3.21
C ILE A 28 -4.45 7.75 4.21
N LEU A 29 -3.68 6.80 4.74
CA LEU A 29 -4.24 5.88 5.74
C LEU A 29 -4.25 6.57 7.09
N GLU A 30 -5.43 6.88 7.59
CA GLU A 30 -5.61 7.55 8.87
C GLU A 30 -5.99 6.56 9.99
N SER A 31 -5.81 6.94 11.25
CA SER A 31 -5.99 6.04 12.41
C SER A 31 -7.39 5.42 12.56
N ASP A 32 -8.39 6.03 11.96
CA ASP A 32 -9.81 5.64 11.98
C ASP A 32 -10.24 4.88 10.71
N GLU A 33 -9.29 4.64 9.80
CA GLU A 33 -9.51 3.95 8.54
C GLU A 33 -8.76 2.62 8.54
N GLN A 34 -9.29 1.63 7.84
CA GLN A 34 -8.59 0.37 7.61
C GLN A 34 -7.79 0.41 6.31
N CYS A 35 -8.23 1.23 5.36
CA CYS A 35 -7.62 1.45 4.06
C CYS A 35 -8.13 2.77 3.47
N ASP A 36 -7.31 3.43 2.65
CA ASP A 36 -7.78 4.50 1.77
C ASP A 36 -7.14 4.37 0.36
N CYS A 37 -7.92 3.85 -0.58
CA CYS A 37 -7.49 3.70 -1.98
C CYS A 37 -7.64 4.98 -2.82
N GLY A 38 -8.12 6.07 -2.21
CA GLY A 38 -8.52 7.32 -2.84
C GLY A 38 -10.00 7.33 -3.24
N THR A 39 -10.36 8.21 -4.17
CA THR A 39 -11.70 8.21 -4.78
C THR A 39 -12.00 6.90 -5.51
N LEU A 40 -13.28 6.61 -5.79
CA LEU A 40 -13.70 5.43 -6.55
C LEU A 40 -12.90 5.22 -7.86
N GLU A 41 -12.62 6.29 -8.59
CA GLU A 41 -11.84 6.23 -9.84
C GLU A 41 -10.35 5.99 -9.59
N MET A 42 -9.80 6.49 -8.47
CA MET A 42 -8.42 6.21 -8.07
C MET A 42 -8.23 4.75 -7.67
N CYS A 43 -9.16 4.17 -6.90
CA CYS A 43 -9.13 2.76 -6.51
C CYS A 43 -9.17 1.82 -7.73
N LYS A 44 -10.00 2.15 -8.73
CA LYS A 44 -10.00 1.41 -10.00
C LYS A 44 -8.66 1.54 -10.74
N ARG A 45 -8.05 2.74 -10.73
CA ARG A 45 -6.79 3.01 -11.44
C ARG A 45 -5.58 2.34 -10.79
N ASN A 46 -5.49 2.35 -9.46
CA ASN A 46 -4.40 1.70 -8.73
C ASN A 46 -4.62 0.19 -8.53
N GLY A 47 -5.79 -0.32 -8.89
CA GLY A 47 -6.11 -1.74 -8.85
C GLY A 47 -6.48 -2.26 -7.46
N ASP A 48 -6.71 -1.37 -6.48
CA ASP A 48 -7.14 -1.78 -5.15
C ASP A 48 -8.63 -2.13 -5.13
N ASN A 49 -8.91 -3.40 -5.30
CA ASN A 49 -10.25 -3.99 -5.16
C ASN A 49 -10.59 -4.38 -3.71
N CYS A 50 -9.69 -4.16 -2.75
CA CYS A 50 -9.77 -4.63 -1.37
C CYS A 50 -10.44 -3.63 -0.43
N CYS A 51 -10.26 -2.35 -0.74
CA CYS A 51 -10.84 -1.26 0.02
C CYS A 51 -12.22 -0.85 -0.52
N GLU A 52 -13.15 -0.52 0.39
CA GLU A 52 -14.40 0.15 0.04
C GLU A 52 -14.20 1.69 0.06
N PRO A 53 -14.23 2.36 -1.11
CA PRO A 53 -13.81 3.76 -1.22
C PRO A 53 -14.71 4.80 -0.53
N LEU A 54 -15.95 4.45 -0.20
CA LEU A 54 -16.90 5.42 0.38
C LEU A 54 -16.84 5.49 1.92
N ASN A 55 -16.22 4.51 2.56
CA ASN A 55 -16.17 4.39 4.02
C ASN A 55 -14.79 3.94 4.54
N CYS A 56 -13.81 3.70 3.66
CA CYS A 56 -12.42 3.43 4.03
C CYS A 56 -12.25 2.22 4.96
N ILE A 57 -13.09 1.19 4.73
CA ILE A 57 -13.01 -0.11 5.39
C ILE A 57 -12.65 -1.20 4.39
N PHE A 58 -12.11 -2.31 4.91
CA PHE A 58 -11.93 -3.51 4.10
C PHE A 58 -13.26 -4.10 3.65
N LYS A 59 -13.31 -4.61 2.43
CA LYS A 59 -14.41 -5.47 1.98
C LYS A 59 -14.41 -6.77 2.78
N ALA A 60 -15.56 -7.46 2.82
CA ALA A 60 -15.85 -8.59 3.72
C ALA A 60 -14.85 -9.78 3.73
N SER A 61 -13.89 -9.84 2.79
CA SER A 61 -12.85 -10.89 2.73
C SER A 61 -11.43 -10.33 2.58
N ALA A 62 -11.25 -9.00 2.67
CA ALA A 62 -9.95 -8.37 2.53
C ALA A 62 -9.20 -8.34 3.87
N GLN A 63 -7.94 -8.77 3.84
CA GLN A 63 -7.00 -8.74 4.96
C GLN A 63 -6.00 -7.58 4.86
N CYS A 64 -5.85 -7.02 3.66
CA CYS A 64 -4.89 -5.98 3.32
C CYS A 64 -5.43 -5.09 2.21
N SER A 65 -4.79 -3.94 2.01
CA SER A 65 -5.05 -3.04 0.88
C SER A 65 -3.88 -3.11 -0.10
N TYR A 66 -4.20 -3.39 -1.36
CA TYR A 66 -3.18 -3.56 -2.39
C TYR A 66 -2.41 -2.26 -2.67
N LYS A 67 -3.06 -1.10 -2.53
CA LYS A 67 -2.40 0.21 -2.73
C LYS A 67 -1.22 0.45 -1.78
N TYR A 68 -1.36 0.07 -0.51
CA TYR A 68 -0.31 0.32 0.49
C TYR A 68 0.74 -0.79 0.53
N ASN A 69 0.35 -2.01 0.18
CA ASN A 69 1.19 -3.19 0.38
C ASN A 69 1.19 -4.11 -0.85
N PRO A 70 1.53 -3.64 -2.06
CA PRO A 70 1.48 -4.46 -3.27
C PRO A 70 2.44 -5.66 -3.23
N GLU A 71 3.51 -5.55 -2.44
CA GLU A 71 4.55 -6.57 -2.32
C GLU A 71 4.09 -7.80 -1.53
N CYS A 72 3.24 -7.63 -0.51
CA CYS A 72 2.76 -8.71 0.36
C CYS A 72 1.23 -8.87 0.42
N CYS A 73 0.47 -8.01 -0.28
CA CYS A 73 -0.96 -8.17 -0.49
C CYS A 73 -1.21 -8.73 -1.90
N SER A 74 -1.98 -9.81 -2.01
CA SER A 74 -2.38 -10.35 -3.31
C SER A 74 -3.49 -9.49 -3.94
N PRO A 75 -3.70 -9.59 -5.26
CA PRO A 75 -4.89 -9.01 -5.92
C PRO A 75 -6.22 -9.60 -5.42
N SER A 76 -6.19 -10.73 -4.72
CA SER A 76 -7.35 -11.31 -4.04
C SER A 76 -7.54 -10.77 -2.62
N CYS A 77 -6.78 -9.76 -2.21
CA CYS A 77 -6.87 -9.07 -0.93
C CYS A 77 -6.48 -9.92 0.28
N LEU A 78 -5.62 -10.93 0.06
CA LEU A 78 -5.10 -11.82 1.09
C LEU A 78 -3.61 -11.60 1.25
N PHE A 79 -3.07 -11.90 2.43
CA PHE A 79 -1.62 -11.91 2.61
C PHE A 79 -0.99 -12.94 1.68
N LYS A 80 0.13 -12.58 1.04
CA LYS A 80 0.96 -13.53 0.30
C LYS A 80 1.60 -14.50 1.30
N SER A 81 1.92 -15.71 0.85
CA SER A 81 2.50 -16.75 1.71
C SER A 81 3.82 -16.32 2.35
N GLN A 82 4.10 -16.85 3.53
CA GLN A 82 5.38 -16.67 4.21
C GLN A 82 6.55 -17.03 3.27
N GLY A 83 7.61 -16.22 3.29
CA GLY A 83 8.79 -16.43 2.44
C GLY A 83 8.63 -15.93 1.01
N THR A 84 7.52 -15.25 0.67
CA THR A 84 7.42 -14.52 -0.59
C THR A 84 8.36 -13.31 -0.57
N LEU A 85 9.31 -13.24 -1.49
CA LEU A 85 10.24 -12.12 -1.61
C LEU A 85 9.47 -10.83 -1.91
N CYS A 86 9.63 -9.82 -1.07
CA CYS A 86 8.91 -8.54 -1.18
C CYS A 86 9.84 -7.34 -1.37
N ARG A 87 11.11 -7.45 -0.95
CA ARG A 87 12.15 -6.47 -1.28
C ARG A 87 13.45 -7.17 -1.63
N GLU A 88 13.97 -6.88 -2.80
CA GLU A 88 15.31 -7.32 -3.20
C GLU A 88 16.39 -6.60 -2.40
N ALA A 89 17.52 -7.26 -2.21
CA ALA A 89 18.71 -6.61 -1.67
C ALA A 89 19.23 -5.55 -2.65
N TYR A 90 19.44 -4.33 -2.17
CA TYR A 90 20.03 -3.27 -2.98
C TYR A 90 21.52 -3.51 -3.27
N GLY A 91 22.21 -4.26 -2.41
CA GLY A 91 23.62 -4.57 -2.57
C GLY A 91 24.13 -5.49 -1.46
N VAL A 92 25.46 -5.68 -1.40
CA VAL A 92 26.08 -6.69 -0.50
C VAL A 92 25.90 -6.43 1.00
N CYS A 93 25.53 -5.20 1.39
CA CYS A 93 25.29 -4.82 2.78
C CYS A 93 23.80 -4.85 3.17
N ASP A 94 22.92 -5.20 2.24
CA ASP A 94 21.47 -5.17 2.42
C ASP A 94 20.91 -6.58 2.24
N SER A 95 20.02 -6.99 3.13
CA SER A 95 19.42 -8.33 3.07
C SER A 95 18.07 -8.25 2.36
N PRO A 96 17.69 -9.28 1.58
CA PRO A 96 16.35 -9.35 1.04
C PRO A 96 15.31 -9.49 2.16
N GLU A 97 14.12 -8.93 1.93
CA GLU A 97 12.99 -9.03 2.85
C GLU A 97 11.87 -9.89 2.25
N TYR A 98 11.18 -10.61 3.13
CA TYR A 98 10.16 -11.58 2.76
C TYR A 98 8.89 -11.37 3.58
N CYS A 99 7.73 -11.59 2.96
CA CYS A 99 6.45 -11.54 3.64
C CYS A 99 6.39 -12.58 4.77
N GLU A 100 5.79 -12.19 5.90
CA GLU A 100 5.61 -13.08 7.06
C GLU A 100 4.42 -14.05 6.88
N GLY A 101 3.46 -13.72 6.01
CA GLY A 101 2.28 -14.55 5.74
C GLY A 101 1.02 -14.16 6.51
N ASP A 102 1.15 -13.29 7.51
CA ASP A 102 0.06 -12.85 8.41
C ASP A 102 0.00 -11.32 8.57
N LYS A 103 0.85 -10.58 7.85
CA LYS A 103 0.89 -9.12 7.80
C LYS A 103 1.05 -8.62 6.38
N ALA A 104 0.58 -7.39 6.13
CA ALA A 104 0.70 -6.74 4.84
C ALA A 104 2.07 -6.07 4.62
N THR A 105 2.81 -5.78 5.68
CA THR A 105 4.13 -5.14 5.59
C THR A 105 5.16 -6.12 5.04
N CYS A 106 5.94 -5.62 4.07
CA CYS A 106 7.36 -5.93 3.97
C CYS A 106 8.03 -4.97 4.98
#